data_AF-A0A5T9YLM4-F1
#
_entry.id   AF-A0A5T9YLM4-F1
#
_cell.length_a   1.000
_cell.length_b   1.000
_cell.length_c   1.000
_cell.angle_alpha   90.00
_cell.angle_beta   90.00
_cell.angle_gamma   90.00
#
_symmetry.space_group_name_H-M   'P 1'
#
loop_
_entity.id
_entity.type
_entity.pdbx_description
1 polymer ?
#
loop_
_entity_poly.entity_id
_entity_poly.type
_entity_poly.pdbx_seq_one_letter_code
_entity_poly.pdbx_strand_id
1 'polypeptide(L)'
;MTSVAIAEHTINVPFHGTNLFLVSINNEPYVPMKPVVEGMGMVWAAQFVKLKQRFVKGISEIEIPSAGGKQLMICLAFRKFAAWLSSIQPNKVRPEIRDKVIQYQEECDDVLY
;
A
#
# COMPACT_ATOMS: atom_id res chain seq x y z
N MET A 1 -15.92 -0.13 -24.61
CA MET A 1 -14.46 0.08 -24.47
C MET A 1 -14.25 1.14 -23.42
N THR A 2 -14.19 0.76 -22.14
CA THR A 2 -14.00 1.72 -21.05
C THR A 2 -12.51 1.93 -20.90
N SER A 3 -12.04 3.08 -21.40
CA SER A 3 -10.66 3.53 -21.25
C SER A 3 -10.36 3.64 -19.75
N VAL A 4 -9.59 2.71 -19.20
CA VAL A 4 -8.91 2.95 -17.93
C VAL A 4 -7.86 3.99 -18.26
N ALA A 5 -8.17 5.25 -18.01
CA ALA A 5 -7.16 6.29 -17.96
C ALA A 5 -6.28 5.97 -16.75
N ILE A 6 -5.21 5.21 -16.96
CA ILE A 6 -4.11 5.09 -16.01
C ILE A 6 -3.42 6.45 -16.05
N ALA A 7 -3.99 7.43 -15.36
CA ALA A 7 -3.25 8.64 -15.08
C ALA A 7 -2.18 8.21 -14.08
N GLU A 8 -0.97 7.95 -14.58
CA GLU A 8 0.22 7.65 -13.77
C GLU A 8 0.56 8.86 -12.90
N HIS A 9 -0.21 9.06 -11.82
CA HIS A 9 0.16 9.96 -10.74
C HIS A 9 1.01 9.14 -9.78
N THR A 10 2.27 8.94 -10.16
CA THR A 10 3.29 8.45 -9.24
C THR A 10 3.60 9.57 -8.25
N ILE A 11 2.85 9.63 -7.15
CA ILE A 11 3.28 10.44 -6.01
C ILE A 11 4.43 9.67 -5.37
N ASN A 12 5.66 10.05 -5.71
CA ASN A 12 6.87 9.53 -5.07
C ASN A 12 6.89 9.97 -3.62
N VAL A 13 6.26 9.19 -2.74
CA VAL A 13 6.51 9.28 -1.31
C VAL A 13 7.80 8.48 -1.07
N PRO A 14 8.90 9.11 -0.63
CA PRO A 14 10.16 8.42 -0.37
C PRO A 14 9.96 7.47 0.82
N PHE A 15 9.58 6.23 0.53
CA PHE A 15 9.34 5.19 1.53
C PHE A 15 10.68 4.48 1.82
N HIS A 16 11.63 5.20 2.45
CA HIS A 16 12.93 4.72 2.94
C HIS A 16 13.55 3.61 2.07
N GLY A 17 13.79 3.93 0.79
CA GLY A 17 14.37 3.03 -0.23
C GLY A 17 13.36 2.44 -1.23
N THR A 18 12.06 2.67 -1.05
CA THR A 18 10.99 2.17 -1.93
C THR A 18 10.10 3.31 -2.40
N ASN A 19 9.83 3.41 -3.69
CA ASN A 19 8.85 4.36 -4.21
C ASN A 19 7.44 3.80 -3.98
N LEU A 20 6.57 4.57 -3.31
CA LEU A 20 5.15 4.26 -3.26
C LEU A 20 4.51 4.63 -4.60
N PHE A 21 3.99 3.62 -5.31
CA PHE A 21 3.22 3.84 -6.53
C PHE A 21 1.75 4.00 -6.17
N LEU A 22 1.10 5.04 -6.70
CA LEU A 22 -0.35 5.18 -6.64
C LEU A 22 -0.95 4.92 -8.01
N VAL A 23 -2.06 4.18 -8.02
CA VAL A 23 -2.86 3.95 -9.22
C VAL A 23 -4.18 4.68 -9.04
N SER A 24 -4.54 5.53 -10.00
CA SER A 24 -5.84 6.19 -9.98
C SER A 24 -6.87 5.36 -10.74
N ILE A 25 -7.99 5.04 -10.10
CA ILE A 25 -9.17 4.42 -10.74
C ILE A 25 -10.38 5.25 -10.39
N ASN A 26 -11.12 5.71 -11.41
CA ASN A 26 -12.34 6.51 -11.23
C ASN A 26 -12.11 7.72 -10.30
N ASN A 27 -10.96 8.40 -10.47
CA ASN A 27 -10.51 9.52 -9.63
C ASN A 27 -10.25 9.18 -8.16
N GLU A 28 -10.24 7.90 -7.79
CA GLU A 28 -9.83 7.46 -6.46
C GLU A 28 -8.40 6.89 -6.50
N PRO A 29 -7.50 7.34 -5.61
CA PRO A 29 -6.14 6.79 -5.51
C PRO A 29 -6.11 5.46 -4.75
N TYR A 30 -5.36 4.50 -5.29
CA TYR A 30 -5.13 3.18 -4.72
C TYR A 30 -3.63 2.88 -4.59
N VAL A 31 -3.27 2.14 -3.55
CA VAL A 31 -1.90 1.69 -3.24
C VAL A 31 -1.77 0.20 -3.54
N PRO A 32 -0.86 -0.23 -4.43
CA PRO A 32 -0.52 -1.64 -4.61
C PRO A 32 0.15 -2.18 -3.34
N MET A 33 -0.53 -3.07 -2.61
CA MET A 33 -0.13 -3.40 -1.25
C MET A 33 1.06 -4.36 -1.16
N LYS A 34 1.24 -5.24 -2.15
CA LYS A 34 2.33 -6.23 -2.12
C LYS A 34 3.72 -5.58 -2.13
N PRO A 35 4.04 -4.65 -3.07
CA PRO A 35 5.31 -3.91 -3.04
C PRO A 35 5.55 -3.16 -1.72
N VAL A 36 4.50 -2.57 -1.12
CA VAL A 36 4.62 -1.86 0.16
C VAL A 36 4.99 -2.80 1.29
N VAL A 37 4.24 -3.90 1.43
CA VAL A 37 4.47 -4.90 2.49
C VAL A 37 5.86 -5.49 2.38
N GLU A 38 6.28 -5.89 1.18
CA GLU A 38 7.59 -6.47 0.92
C GLU A 38 8.72 -5.43 1.10
N GLY A 39 8.51 -4.19 0.65
CA GLY A 39 9.46 -3.08 0.84
C GLY A 39 9.64 -2.63 2.31
N MET A 40 8.65 -2.91 3.16
CA MET A 40 8.76 -2.78 4.62
C MET A 40 9.43 -3.98 5.30
N GLY A 41 9.79 -5.03 4.55
CA GLY A 41 10.38 -6.25 5.08
C GLY A 41 9.38 -7.18 5.78
N MET A 42 8.07 -7.01 5.52
CA MET A 42 7.01 -7.85 6.06
C MET A 42 6.62 -8.97 5.10
N VAL A 43 6.05 -10.05 5.64
CA VAL A 43 5.55 -11.17 4.84
C VAL A 43 4.19 -10.82 4.21
N TRP A 44 4.12 -10.85 2.88
CA TRP A 44 2.90 -10.56 2.12
C TRP A 44 1.69 -11.40 2.56
N ALA A 45 1.85 -12.72 2.68
CA ALA A 45 0.74 -13.64 2.97
C ALA A 45 -0.01 -13.26 4.27
N ALA A 46 0.70 -12.87 5.32
CA ALA A 46 0.10 -12.46 6.59
C ALA A 46 -0.68 -11.14 6.45
N GLN A 47 -0.12 -10.16 5.74
CA GLN A 47 -0.81 -8.88 5.51
C GLN A 47 -1.99 -9.03 4.57
N PHE A 48 -1.92 -9.93 3.58
CA PHE A 48 -3.02 -10.20 2.67
C PHE A 48 -4.27 -10.73 3.39
N VAL A 49 -4.09 -11.66 4.35
CA VAL A 49 -5.18 -12.15 5.19
C VAL A 49 -5.80 -11.00 5.99
N LYS A 50 -4.97 -10.16 6.63
CA LYS A 50 -5.42 -9.00 7.40
C LYS A 50 -6.20 -7.99 6.56
N LEU A 51 -5.71 -7.72 5.36
CA LEU A 51 -6.37 -6.88 4.37
C LEU A 51 -7.76 -7.43 4.04
N LYS A 52 -7.87 -8.71 3.68
CA LYS A 52 -9.15 -9.35 3.39
C LYS A 52 -10.12 -9.38 4.57
N GLN A 53 -9.63 -9.45 5.81
CA GLN A 53 -10.50 -9.49 7.00
C GLN A 53 -11.01 -8.11 7.42
N ARG A 54 -10.15 -7.09 7.43
CA ARG A 54 -10.48 -5.78 8.04
C ARG A 54 -10.68 -4.65 7.04
N PHE A 55 -10.15 -4.79 5.82
CA PHE A 55 -10.11 -3.74 4.81
C PHE A 55 -10.81 -4.13 3.51
N VAL A 56 -11.62 -5.18 3.49
CA VAL A 56 -12.31 -5.69 2.29
C VAL A 56 -13.03 -4.62 1.48
N LYS A 57 -13.67 -3.64 2.15
CA LYS A 57 -14.39 -2.53 1.50
C LYS A 57 -13.49 -1.51 0.79
N GLY A 58 -12.19 -1.51 1.09
CA GLY A 58 -11.20 -0.64 0.46
C GLY A 58 -10.27 -1.37 -0.49
N ILE A 59 -10.44 -2.69 -0.68
CA ILE A 59 -9.58 -3.49 -1.54
C ILE A 59 -10.17 -3.57 -2.94
N SER A 60 -9.31 -3.51 -3.95
CA SER A 60 -9.67 -3.77 -5.34
C SER A 60 -8.54 -4.53 -6.03
N GLU A 61 -8.90 -5.49 -6.87
CA GLU A 61 -7.95 -6.14 -7.78
C GLU A 61 -7.82 -5.29 -9.03
N ILE A 62 -6.60 -4.79 -9.27
CA ILE A 62 -6.30 -3.87 -10.35
C ILE A 62 -5.27 -4.50 -11.26
N GLU A 63 -5.53 -4.50 -12.56
CA GLU A 63 -4.58 -4.95 -13.56
C GLU A 63 -3.58 -3.82 -13.84
N ILE A 64 -2.35 -4.00 -13.37
CA ILE A 64 -1.26 -3.03 -13.47
C ILE A 64 -0.25 -3.51 -14.54
N PRO A 65 0.14 -2.65 -15.51
CA PRO A 65 1.22 -2.96 -16.42
C PRO A 65 2.54 -3.15 -15.67
N SER A 66 3.27 -4.22 -15.95
CA SER A 66 4.61 -4.47 -15.43
C SER A 66 5.56 -4.85 -16.58
N ALA A 67 6.87 -4.89 -16.32
CA ALA A 67 7.87 -5.33 -17.30
C ALA A 67 7.59 -6.75 -17.86
N GLY A 68 6.92 -7.60 -17.09
CA GLY A 68 6.51 -8.95 -17.50
C GLY A 68 5.10 -9.03 -18.11
N GLY A 69 4.48 -7.91 -18.42
CA GLY A 69 3.09 -7.84 -18.88
C GLY A 69 2.12 -7.40 -17.77
N LYS A 70 0.83 -7.51 -18.05
CA LYS A 70 -0.22 -7.06 -17.13
C LYS A 70 -0.34 -8.02 -15.94
N GLN A 71 -0.31 -7.48 -14.72
CA GLN A 71 -0.40 -8.25 -13.49
C GLN A 71 -1.57 -7.78 -12.63
N LEU A 72 -2.38 -8.72 -12.15
CA LEU A 72 -3.41 -8.43 -11.16
C LEU A 72 -2.76 -8.18 -9.80
N MET A 73 -2.98 -7.00 -9.24
CA MET A 73 -2.46 -6.59 -7.95
C MET A 73 -3.58 -6.21 -6.99
N ILE A 74 -3.41 -6.64 -5.74
CA ILE A 74 -4.29 -6.24 -4.63
C ILE A 74 -3.92 -4.82 -4.23
N CYS A 75 -4.86 -3.92 -4.41
CA CYS A 75 -4.68 -2.51 -4.12
C CYS A 75 -5.64 -2.06 -3.03
N LEU A 76 -5.16 -1.17 -2.15
CA LEU A 76 -5.94 -0.58 -1.07
C LEU A 76 -6.22 0.88 -1.39
N ALA A 77 -7.47 1.31 -1.27
CA ALA A 77 -7.85 2.71 -1.35
C ALA A 77 -6.98 3.55 -0.39
N PHE A 78 -6.36 4.62 -0.90
CA PHE A 78 -5.40 5.42 -0.13
C PHE A 78 -5.99 5.96 1.18
N ARG A 79 -7.28 6.33 1.20
CA ARG A 79 -8.03 6.72 2.42
C ARG A 79 -8.04 5.66 3.54
N LYS A 80 -7.76 4.40 3.23
CA LYS A 80 -7.66 3.29 4.19
C LYS A 80 -6.21 2.91 4.51
N PHE A 81 -5.23 3.49 3.80
CA PHE A 81 -3.82 3.18 3.95
C PHE A 81 -3.31 3.51 5.36
N ALA A 82 -3.58 4.72 5.86
CA ALA A 82 -3.20 5.12 7.22
C ALA A 82 -3.79 4.16 8.28
N ALA A 83 -5.10 3.85 8.19
CA ALA A 83 -5.74 2.91 9.11
C ALA A 83 -5.14 1.48 9.04
N TRP A 84 -4.69 1.04 7.86
CA TRP A 84 -3.95 -0.21 7.73
C TRP A 84 -2.58 -0.12 8.41
N LEU A 85 -1.85 0.96 8.19
CA LEU A 85 -0.53 1.19 8.77
C LEU A 85 -0.58 1.23 10.30
N SER A 86 -1.49 2.01 10.90
CA SER A 86 -1.67 2.08 12.36
C SER A 86 -2.12 0.75 12.97
N SER A 87 -2.68 -0.17 12.16
CA SER A 87 -3.05 -1.50 12.65
C SER A 87 -1.86 -2.44 12.82
N ILE A 88 -0.68 -2.10 12.31
CA ILE A 88 0.55 -2.87 12.45
C ILE A 88 1.13 -2.57 13.83
N GLN A 89 1.31 -3.59 14.66
CA GLN A 89 1.89 -3.44 16.00
C GLN A 89 3.41 -3.60 15.88
N PRO A 90 4.22 -2.57 16.19
CA PRO A 90 5.68 -2.66 16.10
C PRO A 90 6.25 -3.84 16.91
N ASN A 91 5.67 -4.12 18.08
CA ASN A 91 6.11 -5.24 18.91
C ASN A 91 5.88 -6.63 18.28
N LYS A 92 4.99 -6.73 17.28
CA LYS A 92 4.67 -7.98 16.56
C LYS A 92 5.37 -8.11 15.21
N VAL A 93 6.20 -7.14 14.82
CA VAL A 93 7.08 -7.26 13.66
C VAL A 93 8.50 -7.64 14.09
N ARG A 94 9.31 -8.09 13.14
CA ARG A 94 10.71 -8.45 13.39
C ARG A 94 11.45 -7.23 13.96
N PRO A 95 12.33 -7.39 14.96
CA PRO A 95 13.03 -6.26 15.60
C PRO A 95 13.67 -5.30 14.61
N GLU A 96 14.30 -5.82 13.55
CA GLU A 96 14.98 -5.06 12.50
C GLU A 96 14.07 -4.17 11.63
N ILE A 97 12.75 -4.35 11.65
CA ILE A 97 11.80 -3.50 10.90
C ILE A 97 10.91 -2.64 11.80
N ARG A 98 11.10 -2.69 13.13
CA ARG A 98 10.27 -1.95 14.09
C ARG A 98 10.38 -0.45 13.91
N ASP A 99 11.61 0.05 13.88
CA ASP A 99 11.88 1.49 13.77
C ASP A 99 11.30 2.03 12.46
N LYS A 100 11.41 1.27 11.37
CA LYS A 100 10.80 1.60 10.08
C LYS A 100 9.27 1.67 10.16
N VAL A 101 8.61 0.75 10.85
CA VAL A 101 7.15 0.78 11.05
C VAL A 101 6.73 2.00 11.88
N ILE A 102 7.43 2.29 12.98
CA ILE A 102 7.15 3.43 13.86
C ILE A 102 7.30 4.73 13.10
N GLN A 103 8.43 4.90 12.41
CA GLN A 103 8.70 6.08 11.60
C GLN A 103 7.59 6.34 10.57
N TYR A 104 7.11 5.30 9.88
CA TYR A 104 6.00 5.49 8.94
C TYR A 104 4.69 5.86 9.61
N GLN A 105 4.43 5.33 10.80
CA GLN A 105 3.24 5.70 11.57
C GLN A 105 3.32 7.19 11.95
N GLU A 106 4.47 7.66 12.42
CA GLU A 106 4.72 9.08 12.74
C GLU A 106 4.60 9.98 11.51
N GLU A 107 5.25 9.63 10.39
CA GLU A 107 5.14 10.39 9.13
C GLU A 107 3.69 10.45 8.60
N CYS A 108 2.91 9.38 8.76
CA CYS A 108 1.51 9.39 8.38
C CYS A 108 0.63 10.22 9.32
N ASP A 109 0.94 10.23 10.62
CA ASP A 109 0.21 11.04 11.61
C ASP A 109 0.47 12.53 11.40
N ASP A 110 1.72 12.93 11.10
CA ASP A 110 2.11 14.33 10.83
C ASP A 110 1.46 14.90 9.56
N VAL A 111 1.15 14.06 8.56
CA VAL A 111 0.47 14.48 7.32
C VAL A 111 -1.05 14.61 7.51
N LEU A 112 -1.60 14.00 8.57
CA LEU A 112 -3.04 13.99 8.85
C LEU A 112 -3.49 15.10 9.83
N TYR A 113 -2.55 15.85 10.41
CA TYR A 113 -2.78 16.98 11.33
C TYR A 113 -2.31 18.31 10.72
#